data_AF-A0A0G0D577-F1
#
_entry.id   AF-A0A0G0D577-F1
#
_cell.length_a   1.000
_cell.length_b   1.000
_cell.length_c   1.000
_cell.angle_alpha   90.00
_cell.angle_beta   90.00
_cell.angle_gamma   90.00
#
_symmetry.space_group_name_H-M   'P 1'
#
loop_
_entity.id
_entity.type
_entity.pdbx_description
1 polymer ?
#
loop_
_entity_poly.entity_id
_entity_poly.type
_entity_poly.pdbx_seq_one_letter_code
_entity_poly.pdbx_strand_id
1 'polypeptide(L)'
;MPKHFYLHLKMELKNHLFDYLLLFTAGIFFLILLNIFRGQRVIEFFVLVSFAFFYIIWGVYHHIINETLHLKTVVEYILIAFIIIFLLKIIILP
;
A
#
# COMPACT_ATOMS: atom_id res chain seq x y z
N MET A 1 -21.83 -24.34 11.12
CA MET A 1 -20.44 -23.86 11.01
C MET A 1 -20.20 -22.78 9.95
N PRO A 2 -20.64 -22.87 8.68
CA PRO A 2 -20.27 -21.87 7.65
C PRO A 2 -20.97 -20.50 7.82
N LYS A 3 -22.19 -20.45 8.37
CA LYS A 3 -22.93 -19.19 8.57
C LYS A 3 -22.23 -18.20 9.51
N HIS A 4 -21.63 -18.68 10.61
CA HIS A 4 -20.91 -17.81 11.54
C HIS A 4 -19.63 -17.24 10.91
N PHE A 5 -18.92 -18.04 10.13
CA PHE A 5 -17.74 -17.61 9.40
C PHE A 5 -18.06 -16.51 8.36
N TYR A 6 -19.13 -16.69 7.57
CA TYR A 6 -19.58 -15.69 6.61
C TYR A 6 -20.01 -14.37 7.26
N LEU A 7 -20.68 -14.44 8.42
CA LEU A 7 -21.08 -13.24 9.17
C LEU A 7 -19.87 -12.48 9.70
N HIS A 8 -18.86 -13.19 10.21
CA HIS A 8 -17.61 -12.59 10.68
C HIS A 8 -16.86 -11.88 9.55
N LEU A 9 -16.66 -12.55 8.42
CA LEU A 9 -16.03 -11.95 7.24
C LEU A 9 -16.78 -10.70 6.74
N LYS A 10 -18.11 -10.74 6.74
CA LYS A 10 -18.93 -9.60 6.29
C LYS A 10 -18.80 -8.39 7.22
N MET A 11 -18.72 -8.62 8.53
CA MET A 11 -18.52 -7.55 9.52
C MET A 11 -17.12 -6.93 9.39
N GLU A 12 -16.10 -7.77 9.27
CA GLU A 12 -14.70 -7.32 9.17
C GLU A 12 -14.44 -6.57 7.86
N LEU A 13 -14.96 -7.09 6.74
CA LEU A 13 -14.94 -6.39 5.46
C LEU A 13 -15.68 -5.06 5.51
N LYS A 14 -16.82 -4.98 6.20
CA LYS A 14 -17.58 -3.71 6.29
C LYS A 14 -16.82 -2.65 7.10
N ASN A 15 -16.13 -3.07 8.16
CA ASN A 15 -15.40 -2.16 9.04
C ASN A 15 -14.12 -1.62 8.38
N HIS A 16 -13.49 -2.41 7.50
CA HIS A 16 -12.26 -2.04 6.80
C HIS A 16 -12.43 -1.87 5.28
N LEU A 17 -13.68 -1.75 4.81
CA LEU A 17 -13.99 -1.70 3.38
C LEU A 17 -13.29 -0.54 2.69
N PHE A 18 -13.31 0.61 3.36
CA PHE A 18 -12.67 1.81 2.86
C PHE A 18 -11.16 1.63 2.72
N ASP A 19 -10.52 1.00 3.71
CA ASP A 19 -9.09 0.75 3.71
C ASP A 19 -8.67 -0.15 2.53
N TYR A 20 -9.42 -1.23 2.33
CA TYR A 20 -9.17 -2.15 1.22
C TYR A 20 -9.45 -1.50 -0.14
N LEU A 21 -10.54 -0.77 -0.27
CA LEU A 21 -10.90 -0.11 -1.52
C LEU A 21 -9.86 0.96 -1.89
N LEU A 22 -9.41 1.75 -0.92
CA LEU A 22 -8.41 2.79 -1.13
C LEU A 22 -7.07 2.19 -1.57
N LEU A 23 -6.57 1.18 -0.85
CA LEU A 23 -5.31 0.53 -1.21
C LEU A 23 -5.38 -0.17 -2.57
N PHE A 24 -6.51 -0.81 -2.87
CA PHE A 24 -6.73 -1.49 -4.15
C PHE A 24 -6.74 -0.51 -5.33
N THR A 25 -7.51 0.57 -5.20
CA THR A 25 -7.60 1.60 -6.24
C THR A 25 -6.27 2.34 -6.43
N ALA A 26 -5.58 2.68 -5.33
CA ALA A 26 -4.24 3.27 -5.38
C ALA A 26 -3.22 2.33 -6.03
N GLY A 27 -3.27 1.03 -5.74
CA GLY A 27 -2.40 0.02 -6.34
C GLY A 27 -2.62 -0.12 -7.85
N ILE A 28 -3.87 -0.17 -8.31
CA ILE A 28 -4.19 -0.17 -9.74
C ILE A 28 -3.67 1.10 -10.41
N PHE A 29 -3.95 2.26 -9.80
CA PHE A 29 -3.50 3.55 -10.33
C PHE A 29 -1.97 3.62 -10.45
N PHE A 30 -1.25 3.15 -9.43
CA PHE A 30 0.20 3.04 -9.42
C PHE A 30 0.73 2.16 -10.55
N LEU A 31 0.16 0.97 -10.76
CA LEU A 31 0.57 0.07 -11.85
C LEU A 31 0.31 0.68 -13.22
N ILE A 32 -0.81 1.40 -13.38
CA ILE A 32 -1.12 2.13 -14.62
C ILE A 32 -0.09 3.22 -14.87
N LEU A 33 0.25 4.04 -13.87
CA LEU A 33 1.27 5.09 -14.01
C LEU A 33 2.65 4.51 -14.35
N LEU A 34 3.07 3.44 -13.68
CA LEU A 34 4.31 2.75 -14.02
C LEU A 34 4.32 2.23 -15.45
N ASN A 35 3.18 1.72 -15.95
CA ASN A 35 3.07 1.25 -17.32
C ASN A 35 3.12 2.38 -18.36
N ILE A 36 2.44 3.50 -18.09
CA ILE A 36 2.39 4.67 -18.96
C ILE A 36 3.76 5.34 -19.07
N PHE A 37 4.45 5.52 -17.95
CA PHE A 37 5.76 6.18 -17.91
C PHE A 37 6.92 5.21 -18.12
N ARG A 38 6.64 3.99 -18.58
CA ARG A 38 7.64 2.95 -18.75
C ARG A 38 8.80 3.41 -19.64
N GLY A 39 10.03 3.31 -19.14
CA GLY A 39 11.26 3.75 -19.81
C GLY A 39 11.68 5.19 -19.50
N GLN A 40 10.82 5.99 -18.85
CA GLN A 40 11.16 7.34 -18.37
C GLN A 40 11.68 7.28 -16.92
N ARG A 41 12.96 6.88 -16.77
CA ARG A 41 13.60 6.59 -15.47
C ARG A 41 13.31 7.61 -14.36
N VAL A 42 13.34 8.90 -14.69
CA VAL A 42 13.11 9.98 -13.72
C VAL A 42 11.66 10.01 -13.24
N ILE A 43 10.70 9.88 -14.16
CA ILE A 43 9.27 9.91 -13.81
C ILE A 43 8.87 8.63 -13.08
N GLU A 44 9.35 7.47 -13.52
CA GLU A 44 9.15 6.21 -12.81
C GLU A 44 9.63 6.28 -11.37
N PHE A 45 10.81 6.86 -11.14
CA PHE A 45 11.34 7.08 -9.79
C PHE A 45 10.41 7.96 -8.95
N PHE A 46 9.91 9.07 -9.50
CA PHE A 46 8.94 9.92 -8.78
C PHE A 46 7.62 9.21 -8.49
N VAL A 47 7.12 8.39 -9.40
CA VAL A 47 5.91 7.57 -9.19
C VAL A 47 6.13 6.56 -8.07
N LEU A 48 7.28 5.86 -8.06
CA LEU A 48 7.66 4.91 -7.01
C LEU A 48 7.73 5.59 -5.63
N VAL A 49 8.46 6.70 -5.54
CA VAL A 49 8.62 7.45 -4.29
C VAL A 49 7.29 8.00 -3.79
N SER A 50 6.45 8.53 -4.68
CA SER A 50 5.13 9.04 -4.33
C SER A 50 4.22 7.95 -3.78
N PHE A 51 4.23 6.76 -4.41
CA PHE A 51 3.44 5.62 -3.93
C PHE A 51 3.95 5.08 -2.58
N ALA A 52 5.27 5.05 -2.38
CA ALA A 52 5.86 4.68 -1.10
C ALA A 52 5.45 5.64 0.03
N PHE A 53 5.48 6.95 -0.22
CA PHE A 53 4.98 7.94 0.75
C PHE A 53 3.49 7.75 1.05
N PHE A 54 2.67 7.56 0.01
CA PHE A 54 1.25 7.26 0.19
C PHE A 54 1.05 6.03 1.08
N TYR A 55 1.77 4.94 0.84
CA TYR A 55 1.68 3.72 1.63
C TYR A 55 2.07 3.93 3.11
N ILE A 56 3.16 4.66 3.36
CA ILE A 56 3.60 4.96 4.73
C ILE A 56 2.57 5.86 5.45
N ILE A 57 2.14 6.95 4.81
CA ILE A 57 1.16 7.88 5.39
C ILE A 57 -0.14 7.14 5.70
N TRP A 58 -0.61 6.31 4.77
CA TRP A 58 -1.80 5.50 4.95
C TRP A 58 -1.65 4.51 6.11
N GLY A 59 -0.54 3.77 6.18
CA GLY A 59 -0.27 2.83 7.26
C GLY A 59 -0.25 3.51 8.64
N VAL A 60 0.37 4.67 8.73
CA VAL A 60 0.37 5.50 9.95
C VAL A 60 -1.05 5.96 10.30
N TYR A 61 -1.79 6.51 9.33
CA TYR A 61 -3.17 6.97 9.53
C TYR A 61 -4.10 5.87 10.02
N HIS A 62 -4.05 4.69 9.38
CA HIS A 62 -4.87 3.55 9.75
C HIS A 62 -4.57 3.06 11.18
N HIS A 63 -3.29 3.01 11.57
CA HIS A 63 -2.91 2.60 12.92
C HIS A 63 -3.19 3.66 14.00
N ILE A 64 -3.21 4.95 13.65
CA ILE A 64 -3.67 6.01 14.56
C ILE A 64 -5.15 5.82 14.88
N ILE A 65 -5.99 5.62 13.86
CA ILE A 65 -7.44 5.48 14.04
C ILE A 65 -7.79 4.22 14.84
N ASN A 66 -7.03 3.15 14.65
CA ASN A 66 -7.24 1.90 15.36
C ASN A 66 -6.51 1.83 16.71
N GLU A 67 -5.98 2.95 17.22
CA GLU A 67 -5.24 3.06 18.50
C GLU A 67 -4.10 2.03 18.66
N THR A 68 -3.53 1.56 17.55
CA THR A 68 -2.49 0.51 17.50
C THR A 68 -1.16 1.05 16.98
N LEU A 69 -0.99 2.37 16.98
CA LEU A 69 0.23 3.01 16.51
C LEU A 69 1.39 2.74 17.48
N HIS A 70 2.27 1.84 17.08
CA HIS A 70 3.57 1.66 17.70
C HIS A 70 4.69 2.07 16.75
N LEU A 71 5.79 2.60 17.31
CA LEU A 71 6.96 2.99 16.53
C LEU A 71 7.53 1.82 15.72
N LYS A 72 7.45 0.60 16.27
CA LYS A 72 7.77 -0.65 15.56
C LYS A 72 6.99 -0.76 14.24
N THR A 73 5.67 -0.54 14.28
CA THR A 73 4.80 -0.63 13.11
C THR A 73 5.19 0.41 12.07
N VAL A 74 5.44 1.66 12.47
CA VAL A 74 5.89 2.70 11.51
C VAL A 74 7.20 2.30 10.81
N VAL A 75 8.15 1.73 11.55
CA VAL A 75 9.41 1.23 10.99
C VAL A 75 9.17 0.06 10.02
N GLU A 76 8.25 -0.85 10.32
CA GLU A 76 7.86 -1.95 9.42
C GLU A 76 7.35 -1.40 8.07
N TYR A 77 6.46 -0.40 8.08
CA TYR A 77 5.94 0.21 6.84
C TYR A 77 7.04 0.92 6.04
N ILE A 78 7.95 1.63 6.72
CA ILE A 78 9.11 2.26 6.07
C ILE A 78 10.00 1.18 5.42
N LEU A 79 10.31 0.10 6.13
CA LEU A 79 11.14 -0.99 5.60
C LEU A 79 10.49 -1.66 4.39
N ILE A 80 9.18 -1.95 4.44
CA ILE A 80 8.44 -2.53 3.32
C ILE A 80 8.49 -1.59 2.10
N ALA A 81 8.26 -0.29 2.31
CA ALA A 81 8.32 0.71 1.24
C ALA A 81 9.71 0.76 0.60
N PHE A 82 10.78 0.74 1.40
CA PHE A 82 12.15 0.66 0.90
C PHE A 82 12.39 -0.62 0.08
N ILE A 83 12.01 -1.78 0.60
CA ILE A 83 12.18 -3.07 -0.09
C ILE A 83 11.49 -3.02 -1.46
N ILE A 84 10.25 -2.53 -1.52
CA ILE A 84 9.49 -2.44 -2.78
C ILE A 84 10.18 -1.51 -3.78
N ILE A 85 10.66 -0.34 -3.34
CA ILE A 85 11.42 0.58 -4.20
C ILE A 85 12.67 -0.11 -4.75
N PHE A 86 13.44 -0.80 -3.91
CA PHE A 86 14.66 -1.49 -4.34
C PHE A 86 14.36 -2.64 -5.32
N LEU A 87 13.35 -3.47 -5.03
CA LEU A 87 12.94 -4.57 -5.92
C LEU A 87 12.48 -4.06 -7.28
N LEU A 88 11.62 -3.02 -7.29
CA LEU A 88 11.13 -2.44 -8.54
C LEU A 88 12.24 -1.75 -9.32
N LYS A 89 13.18 -1.08 -8.64
CA LYS A 89 14.36 -0.52 -9.29
C LYS A 89 15.17 -1.60 -10.01
N ILE A 90 15.38 -2.76 -9.38
CA ILE A 90 16.12 -3.89 -9.99
C ILE A 90 15.39 -4.44 -11.23
N ILE A 91 14.06 -4.51 -11.20
CA ILE A 91 13.26 -5.05 -12.31
C ILE A 91 13.13 -4.05 -13.47
N ILE A 92 12.99 -2.76 -13.15
CA ILE A 92 12.69 -1.70 -14.14
C ILE A 92 13.96 -1.12 -14.77
N LEU A 93 15.09 -1.08 -14.04
CA LEU A 93 16.41 -0.69 -14.57
C LEU A 93 17.27 -1.94 -14.81
N PRO A 94 17.22 -2.56 -16.00
CA PRO A 94 18.34 -3.36 -16.49
C PRO A 94 19.57 -2.49 -16.77
#